data_AF-A0A7V9DAC2-F1
#
_entry.id   AF-A0A7V9DAC2-F1
#
_cell.length_a   1.000
_cell.length_b   1.000
_cell.length_c   1.000
_cell.angle_alpha   90.00
_cell.angle_beta   90.00
_cell.angle_gamma   90.00
#
_symmetry.space_group_name_H-M   'P 1'
#
loop_
_entity.id
_entity.type
_entity.pdbx_description
1 polymer ?
#
loop_
_entity_poly.entity_id
_entity_poly.type
_entity_poly.pdbx_seq_one_letter_code
_entity_poly.pdbx_strand_id
1 'polypeptide(L)'
;TLDALCSMAETAAKCNFVCPQLHDGDEIEIRAGRHPVVEASIRDGFVPNDVYLNNSTDRLLIVTGANMGGKSTVLRQIAIIQILAQIGSFVPAASARLPIVDRVWTRVGASDDLASGRSTFMVEMTETATILRNATVRSLVLLDEIGRGTSTFDGLSIAWAVAEFLHNSSERAAKTVFATHYHELTELAENLPGAKNYQMTATERDGDVVFLHKFLPGKASKSYGIAVAKLAGLPVEVIARAESVLQKLEKYELAVFADEKREGLASAAARAASAQVSLFAVSNENSLNDVLDVDPSIMSADELRDFIQTLKQKII
;
A
#
# COMPACT_ATOMS: atom_id res chain seq x y z
N THR A 1 -8.26 -39.55 -10.75
CA THR A 1 -7.78 -38.78 -11.91
C THR A 1 -8.91 -38.35 -12.83
N LEU A 2 -9.72 -39.27 -13.37
CA LEU A 2 -10.83 -38.91 -14.28
C LEU A 2 -11.77 -37.86 -13.68
N ASP A 3 -12.26 -38.11 -12.46
CA ASP A 3 -13.17 -37.20 -11.74
C ASP A 3 -12.60 -35.77 -11.59
N ALA A 4 -11.34 -35.64 -11.16
CA ALA A 4 -10.65 -34.37 -11.03
C ALA A 4 -10.51 -33.62 -12.38
N LEU A 5 -10.16 -34.34 -13.45
CA LEU A 5 -10.05 -33.74 -14.79
C LEU A 5 -11.41 -33.30 -15.34
N CYS A 6 -12.46 -34.11 -15.13
CA CYS A 6 -13.83 -33.76 -15.51
C CYS A 6 -14.32 -32.52 -14.74
N SER A 7 -14.06 -32.44 -13.43
CA SER A 7 -14.41 -31.27 -12.62
C SER A 7 -13.71 -29.98 -13.08
N MET A 8 -12.41 -30.06 -13.41
CA MET A 8 -11.66 -28.91 -13.94
C MET A 8 -12.19 -28.49 -15.32
N ALA A 9 -12.49 -29.45 -16.21
CA ALA A 9 -13.06 -29.18 -17.53
C ALA A 9 -14.46 -28.55 -17.45
N GLU A 10 -15.31 -29.05 -16.56
CA GLU A 10 -16.65 -28.50 -16.33
C GLU A 10 -16.58 -27.06 -15.81
N THR A 11 -15.70 -26.79 -14.84
CA THR A 11 -15.47 -25.44 -14.31
C THR A 11 -14.96 -24.51 -15.41
N ALA A 12 -14.01 -24.97 -16.22
CA ALA A 12 -13.45 -24.19 -17.31
C ALA A 12 -14.53 -23.80 -18.35
N ALA A 13 -15.41 -24.75 -18.70
CA ALA A 13 -16.50 -24.51 -19.63
C ALA A 13 -17.55 -23.54 -19.07
N LYS A 14 -17.95 -23.68 -17.79
CA LYS A 14 -18.95 -22.82 -17.16
C LYS A 14 -18.45 -21.39 -16.92
N CYS A 15 -17.18 -21.25 -16.54
CA CYS A 15 -16.59 -19.97 -16.13
C CYS A 15 -15.76 -19.28 -17.23
N ASN A 16 -15.77 -19.83 -18.45
CA ASN A 16 -15.00 -19.34 -19.59
C ASN A 16 -13.51 -19.21 -19.27
N PHE A 17 -12.91 -20.27 -18.72
CA PHE A 17 -11.46 -20.31 -18.51
C PHE A 17 -10.75 -20.69 -19.82
N VAL A 18 -9.49 -20.27 -19.95
CA VAL A 18 -8.67 -20.51 -21.14
C VAL A 18 -7.49 -21.41 -20.82
N CYS A 19 -7.03 -22.18 -21.81
CA CYS A 19 -5.85 -23.01 -21.66
C CYS A 19 -4.61 -22.09 -21.57
N PRO A 20 -3.84 -22.11 -20.46
CA PRO A 20 -2.63 -21.29 -20.36
C PRO A 20 -1.49 -21.88 -21.20
N GLN A 21 -0.58 -21.02 -21.66
CA GLN A 21 0.68 -21.44 -22.27
C GLN A 21 1.78 -21.45 -21.22
N LEU A 22 2.23 -22.64 -20.82
CA LEU A 22 3.40 -22.80 -19.94
C LEU A 22 4.70 -22.73 -20.75
N HIS A 23 5.75 -22.12 -20.18
CA HIS A 23 7.08 -22.07 -20.79
C HIS A 23 8.21 -22.07 -19.74
N ASP A 24 9.45 -22.26 -20.21
CA ASP A 24 10.65 -22.33 -19.35
C ASP A 24 11.32 -20.97 -19.09
N GLY A 25 10.74 -19.90 -19.60
CA GLY A 25 11.21 -18.53 -19.38
C GLY A 25 10.83 -17.99 -18.01
N ASP A 26 10.80 -16.67 -17.87
CA ASP A 26 10.51 -15.97 -16.63
C ASP A 26 9.32 -15.01 -16.72
N GLU A 27 8.81 -14.77 -17.92
CA GLU A 27 7.71 -13.84 -18.20
C GLU A 27 6.36 -14.38 -17.69
N ILE A 28 5.67 -13.60 -16.87
CA ILE A 28 4.26 -13.79 -16.51
C ILE A 28 3.47 -12.77 -17.31
N GLU A 29 2.63 -13.22 -18.22
CA GLU A 29 1.68 -12.39 -18.97
C GLU A 29 0.26 -12.92 -18.77
N ILE A 30 -0.60 -12.09 -18.18
CA ILE A 30 -2.01 -12.38 -17.96
C ILE A 30 -2.80 -11.26 -18.63
N ARG A 31 -3.68 -11.59 -19.58
CA ARG A 31 -4.59 -10.64 -20.23
C ARG A 31 -6.01 -10.85 -19.73
N ALA A 32 -6.64 -9.77 -19.30
CA ALA A 32 -7.98 -9.76 -18.75
C ALA A 32 -8.19 -10.86 -17.69
N GLY A 33 -7.24 -11.01 -16.77
CA GLY A 33 -7.32 -11.95 -15.67
C GLY A 33 -8.45 -11.58 -14.71
N ARG A 34 -9.09 -12.61 -14.12
CA ARG A 34 -10.22 -12.48 -13.21
C ARG A 34 -9.99 -13.31 -11.95
N HIS A 35 -10.46 -12.82 -10.80
CA HIS A 35 -10.41 -13.59 -9.56
C HIS A 35 -11.61 -14.54 -9.51
N PRO A 36 -11.45 -15.87 -9.60
CA PRO A 36 -12.57 -16.77 -9.88
C PRO A 36 -13.63 -16.80 -8.77
N VAL A 37 -13.22 -16.71 -7.49
CA VAL A 37 -14.16 -16.68 -6.36
C VAL A 37 -14.90 -15.35 -6.24
N VAL A 38 -14.19 -14.23 -6.38
CA VAL A 38 -14.80 -12.89 -6.30
C VAL A 38 -15.72 -12.65 -7.49
N GLU A 39 -15.31 -13.04 -8.70
CA GLU A 39 -16.14 -13.01 -9.91
C GLU A 39 -17.47 -13.74 -9.72
N ALA A 40 -17.45 -14.93 -9.12
CA ALA A 40 -18.66 -15.70 -8.85
C ALA A 40 -19.57 -15.08 -7.77
N SER A 41 -19.02 -14.20 -6.92
CA SER A 41 -19.73 -13.63 -5.76
C SER A 41 -20.40 -12.28 -6.04
N ILE A 42 -19.93 -11.54 -7.04
CA ILE A 42 -20.41 -10.20 -7.36
C ILE A 42 -21.45 -10.22 -8.47
N ARG A 43 -22.50 -9.41 -8.32
CA ARG A 43 -23.62 -9.35 -9.29
C ARG A 43 -23.35 -8.39 -10.45
N ASP A 44 -22.61 -7.31 -10.20
CA ASP A 44 -22.42 -6.20 -11.14
C ASP A 44 -21.24 -6.42 -12.11
N GLY A 45 -20.74 -7.65 -12.20
CA GLY A 45 -19.62 -8.05 -13.06
C GLY A 45 -18.24 -7.77 -12.45
N PHE A 46 -17.26 -8.59 -12.82
CA PHE A 46 -15.86 -8.43 -12.41
C PHE A 46 -15.09 -7.61 -13.43
N VAL A 47 -14.29 -6.65 -12.95
CA VAL A 47 -13.40 -5.87 -13.83
C VAL A 47 -12.10 -6.64 -14.05
N PRO A 48 -11.84 -7.17 -15.26
CA PRO A 48 -10.63 -7.93 -15.52
C PRO A 48 -9.40 -7.01 -15.64
N ASN A 49 -8.24 -7.56 -15.27
CA ASN A 49 -6.97 -6.84 -15.19
C ASN A 49 -5.82 -7.57 -15.90
N ASP A 50 -4.97 -6.79 -16.56
CA ASP A 50 -3.76 -7.27 -17.20
C ASP A 50 -2.60 -7.26 -16.20
N VAL A 51 -1.70 -8.24 -16.29
CA VAL A 51 -0.49 -8.30 -15.47
C VAL A 51 0.67 -8.73 -16.34
N TYR A 52 1.78 -7.99 -16.24
CA TYR A 52 3.04 -8.34 -16.88
C TYR A 52 4.18 -8.24 -15.86
N LEU A 53 4.97 -9.30 -15.74
CA LEU A 53 6.16 -9.36 -14.90
C LEU A 53 7.24 -10.17 -15.63
N ASN A 54 8.50 -9.78 -15.48
CA ASN A 54 9.65 -10.59 -15.90
C ASN A 54 10.84 -10.27 -14.98
N ASN A 55 11.96 -10.96 -15.11
CA ASN A 55 13.12 -10.66 -14.26
C ASN A 55 13.96 -9.49 -14.81
N SER A 56 13.69 -8.93 -15.98
CA SER A 56 14.57 -7.95 -16.65
C SER A 56 14.07 -6.50 -16.57
N THR A 57 12.84 -6.24 -17.00
CA THR A 57 12.25 -4.89 -17.15
C THR A 57 11.11 -4.58 -16.18
N ASP A 58 10.45 -5.62 -15.65
CA ASP A 58 9.23 -5.51 -14.86
C ASP A 58 9.27 -6.52 -13.71
N ARG A 59 10.35 -6.44 -12.91
CA ARG A 59 10.61 -7.36 -11.79
C ARG A 59 9.84 -7.00 -10.55
N LEU A 60 9.71 -5.70 -10.26
CA LEU A 60 9.08 -5.21 -9.03
C LEU A 60 7.96 -4.24 -9.38
N LEU A 61 6.71 -4.62 -9.11
CA LEU A 61 5.57 -3.72 -9.28
C LEU A 61 5.20 -3.14 -7.92
N ILE A 62 5.39 -1.84 -7.76
CA ILE A 62 4.90 -1.09 -6.59
C ILE A 62 3.46 -0.67 -6.89
N VAL A 63 2.52 -1.21 -6.12
CA VAL A 63 1.08 -1.02 -6.34
C VAL A 63 0.50 -0.11 -5.28
N THR A 64 0.01 1.04 -5.71
CA THR A 64 -0.64 2.05 -4.86
C THR A 64 -2.13 2.15 -5.15
N GLY A 65 -2.85 2.87 -4.29
CA GLY A 65 -4.30 3.11 -4.42
C GLY A 65 -5.05 2.84 -3.13
N ALA A 66 -6.32 3.23 -3.08
CA ALA A 66 -7.16 3.07 -1.89
C ALA A 66 -7.28 1.61 -1.44
N ASN A 67 -7.53 1.37 -0.15
CA ASN A 67 -7.68 0.02 0.41
C ASN A 67 -8.83 -0.75 -0.28
N MET A 68 -9.92 -0.06 -0.60
CA MET A 68 -11.06 -0.62 -1.34
C MET A 68 -10.85 -0.65 -2.86
N GLY A 69 -9.68 -0.25 -3.37
CA GLY A 69 -9.39 -0.23 -4.80
C GLY A 69 -9.23 -1.61 -5.43
N GLY A 70 -9.01 -2.65 -4.62
CA GLY A 70 -8.87 -4.04 -5.09
C GLY A 70 -7.43 -4.54 -5.22
N LYS A 71 -6.47 -3.89 -4.55
CA LYS A 71 -5.04 -4.30 -4.54
C LYS A 71 -4.88 -5.77 -4.16
N SER A 72 -5.37 -6.17 -2.99
CA SER A 72 -5.31 -7.55 -2.49
C SER A 72 -6.00 -8.55 -3.42
N THR A 73 -7.09 -8.14 -4.09
CA THR A 73 -7.80 -8.98 -5.06
C THR A 73 -6.92 -9.28 -6.27
N VAL A 74 -6.21 -8.29 -6.81
CA VAL A 74 -5.28 -8.48 -7.93
C VAL A 74 -4.12 -9.39 -7.52
N LEU A 75 -3.53 -9.18 -6.33
CA LEU A 75 -2.45 -10.05 -5.84
C LEU A 75 -2.92 -11.52 -5.73
N ARG A 76 -4.05 -11.76 -5.07
CA ARG A 76 -4.62 -13.11 -4.92
C ARG A 76 -5.00 -13.72 -6.28
N GLN A 77 -5.52 -12.92 -7.20
CA GLN A 77 -5.82 -13.34 -8.56
C GLN A 77 -4.59 -13.88 -9.29
N ILE A 78 -3.45 -13.16 -9.24
CA ILE A 78 -2.20 -13.60 -9.87
C ILE A 78 -1.75 -14.94 -9.28
N ALA A 79 -1.78 -15.07 -7.95
CA ALA A 79 -1.43 -16.33 -7.27
C ALA A 79 -2.30 -17.50 -7.74
N ILE A 80 -3.62 -17.31 -7.75
CA ILE A 80 -4.58 -18.35 -8.13
C ILE A 80 -4.38 -18.76 -9.59
N ILE A 81 -4.20 -17.80 -10.51
CA ILE A 81 -3.95 -18.09 -11.94
C ILE A 81 -2.67 -18.92 -12.11
N GLN A 82 -1.58 -18.54 -11.43
CA GLN A 82 -0.31 -19.27 -11.48
C GLN A 82 -0.46 -20.71 -10.95
N ILE A 83 -1.16 -20.88 -9.84
CA ILE A 83 -1.40 -22.20 -9.23
C ILE A 83 -2.28 -23.06 -10.14
N LEU A 84 -3.39 -22.52 -10.66
CA LEU A 84 -4.29 -23.23 -11.56
C LEU A 84 -3.56 -23.73 -12.82
N ALA A 85 -2.69 -22.91 -13.39
CA ALA A 85 -1.89 -23.31 -14.55
C ALA A 85 -0.95 -24.48 -14.22
N GLN A 86 -0.23 -24.42 -13.09
CA GLN A 86 0.74 -25.45 -12.70
C GLN A 86 0.12 -26.75 -12.19
N ILE A 87 -1.15 -26.75 -11.75
CA ILE A 87 -1.88 -28.00 -11.47
C ILE A 87 -2.47 -28.64 -12.74
N GLY A 88 -2.36 -27.97 -13.89
CA GLY A 88 -2.86 -28.44 -15.19
C GLY A 88 -4.31 -28.05 -15.48
N SER A 89 -4.85 -27.02 -14.82
CA SER A 89 -6.18 -26.47 -15.09
C SER A 89 -6.13 -25.36 -16.15
N PHE A 90 -7.28 -25.09 -16.76
CA PHE A 90 -7.53 -23.83 -17.46
C PHE A 90 -7.60 -22.68 -16.43
N VAL A 91 -7.39 -21.44 -16.86
CA VAL A 91 -7.28 -20.26 -15.99
C VAL A 91 -8.31 -19.15 -16.33
N PRO A 92 -8.74 -18.36 -15.33
CA PRO A 92 -9.69 -17.25 -15.51
C PRO A 92 -9.03 -16.02 -16.16
N ALA A 93 -8.77 -16.07 -17.47
CA ALA A 93 -8.19 -14.96 -18.25
C ALA A 93 -8.73 -14.96 -19.68
N ALA A 94 -8.44 -13.91 -20.47
CA ALA A 94 -8.61 -13.97 -21.92
C ALA A 94 -7.43 -14.67 -22.60
N SER A 95 -6.22 -14.47 -22.07
CA SER A 95 -5.04 -15.28 -22.38
C SER A 95 -4.07 -15.27 -21.20
N ALA A 96 -3.26 -16.31 -21.07
CA ALA A 96 -2.23 -16.40 -20.06
C ALA A 96 -1.01 -17.15 -20.61
N ARG A 97 0.16 -16.52 -20.53
CA ARG A 97 1.46 -17.13 -20.80
C ARG A 97 2.29 -17.03 -19.54
N LEU A 98 2.61 -18.19 -18.96
CA LEU A 98 3.12 -18.28 -17.59
C LEU A 98 4.38 -19.15 -17.54
N PRO A 99 5.38 -18.78 -16.74
CA PRO A 99 6.54 -19.61 -16.54
C PRO A 99 6.23 -20.65 -15.44
N ILE A 100 7.06 -21.68 -15.34
CA ILE A 100 7.03 -22.55 -14.14
C ILE A 100 7.77 -21.84 -13.00
N VAL A 101 7.03 -21.43 -11.98
CA VAL A 101 7.57 -20.90 -10.71
C VAL A 101 7.79 -22.03 -9.71
N ASP A 102 8.86 -21.91 -8.92
CA ASP A 102 9.18 -22.88 -7.87
C ASP A 102 8.28 -22.73 -6.65
N ARG A 103 7.96 -21.48 -6.27
CA ARG A 103 7.10 -21.13 -5.15
C ARG A 103 6.34 -19.83 -5.42
N VAL A 104 5.10 -19.79 -4.92
CA VAL A 104 4.33 -18.56 -4.78
C VAL A 104 4.38 -18.15 -3.31
N TRP A 105 5.03 -17.04 -3.02
CA TRP A 105 5.12 -16.46 -1.69
C TRP A 105 4.08 -15.37 -1.54
N THR A 106 3.32 -15.43 -0.46
CA THR A 106 2.30 -14.42 -0.17
C THR A 106 2.48 -13.91 1.24
N ARG A 107 2.57 -12.59 1.38
CA ARG A 107 2.22 -11.90 2.61
C ARG A 107 0.98 -11.08 2.32
N VAL A 108 -0.18 -11.70 2.46
CA VAL A 108 -1.48 -11.03 2.33
C VAL A 108 -2.16 -11.14 3.68
N GLY A 109 -2.45 -10.01 4.32
CA GLY A 109 -2.88 -9.94 5.72
C GLY A 109 -3.89 -11.02 6.09
N ALA A 110 -3.60 -11.76 7.16
CA ALA A 110 -4.54 -12.66 7.81
C ALA A 110 -5.42 -11.84 8.77
N SER A 111 -6.70 -12.22 8.87
CA SER A 111 -7.55 -11.83 10.00
C SER A 111 -6.91 -12.33 11.29
N ASP A 112 -6.91 -11.47 12.31
CA ASP A 112 -6.20 -11.63 13.58
C ASP A 112 -6.15 -13.08 14.11
N ASP A 113 -4.94 -13.61 14.27
CA ASP A 113 -4.70 -14.80 15.09
C ASP A 113 -4.44 -14.38 16.54
N LEU A 114 -5.51 -14.00 17.22
CA LEU A 114 -5.52 -13.68 18.67
C LEU A 114 -5.12 -14.89 19.54
N ALA A 115 -5.03 -16.11 19.00
CA ALA A 115 -4.79 -17.32 19.78
C ALA A 115 -3.30 -17.60 20.08
N SER A 116 -2.37 -16.96 19.37
CA SER A 116 -0.93 -17.32 19.42
C SER A 116 -0.08 -16.57 20.46
N GLY A 117 -0.62 -15.54 21.13
CA GLY A 117 0.12 -14.72 22.10
C GLY A 117 1.29 -13.92 21.51
N ARG A 118 1.42 -13.89 20.17
CA ARG A 118 2.41 -13.09 19.44
C ARG A 118 1.76 -11.82 18.91
N SER A 119 2.50 -10.71 18.94
CA SER A 119 2.06 -9.48 18.26
C SER A 119 1.84 -9.75 16.78
N THR A 120 0.75 -9.21 16.22
CA THR A 120 0.42 -9.30 14.79
C THR A 120 1.57 -8.82 13.91
N PHE A 121 2.30 -7.80 14.36
CA PHE A 121 3.50 -7.31 13.69
C PHE A 121 4.66 -8.30 13.72
N MET A 122 4.86 -9.05 14.82
CA MET A 122 5.91 -10.08 14.88
C MET A 122 5.62 -11.24 13.92
N VAL A 123 4.34 -11.63 13.78
CA VAL A 123 3.93 -12.65 12.80
C VAL A 123 4.23 -12.17 11.40
N GLU A 124 3.86 -10.94 11.07
CA GLU A 124 4.15 -10.29 9.79
C GLU A 124 5.66 -10.27 9.47
N MET A 125 6.50 -9.90 10.44
CA MET A 125 7.95 -9.88 10.27
C MET A 125 8.54 -11.29 10.10
N THR A 126 8.00 -12.28 10.81
CA THR A 126 8.44 -13.68 10.68
C THR A 126 8.08 -14.26 9.31
N GLU A 127 6.89 -13.96 8.80
CA GLU A 127 6.45 -14.32 7.46
C GLU A 127 7.35 -13.67 6.41
N THR A 128 7.57 -12.36 6.52
CA THR A 128 8.45 -11.60 5.62
C THR A 128 9.87 -12.17 5.62
N ALA A 129 10.45 -12.43 6.80
CA ALA A 129 11.77 -13.03 6.91
C ALA A 129 11.83 -14.45 6.29
N THR A 130 10.74 -15.21 6.35
CA THR A 130 10.66 -16.53 5.71
C THR A 130 10.66 -16.40 4.19
N ILE A 131 9.91 -15.45 3.63
CA ILE A 131 9.94 -15.15 2.19
C ILE A 131 11.34 -14.75 1.78
N LEU A 132 11.94 -13.75 2.44
CA LEU A 132 13.25 -13.22 2.09
C LEU A 132 14.38 -14.26 2.17
N ARG A 133 14.30 -15.23 3.08
CA ARG A 133 15.33 -16.28 3.20
C ARG A 133 15.24 -17.35 2.12
N ASN A 134 14.04 -17.59 1.57
CA ASN A 134 13.75 -18.77 0.75
C ASN A 134 13.30 -18.45 -0.68
N ALA A 135 13.00 -17.19 -1.00
CA ALA A 135 12.68 -16.78 -2.36
C ALA A 135 13.89 -16.99 -3.28
N THR A 136 13.63 -17.44 -4.50
CA THR A 136 14.63 -17.62 -5.55
C THR A 136 14.27 -16.75 -6.76
N VAL A 137 15.18 -16.64 -7.73
CA VAL A 137 14.91 -15.96 -9.02
C VAL A 137 13.76 -16.57 -9.83
N ARG A 138 13.31 -17.79 -9.50
CA ARG A 138 12.16 -18.45 -10.13
C ARG A 138 10.86 -18.27 -9.34
N SER A 139 10.90 -17.65 -8.17
CA SER A 139 9.73 -17.45 -7.33
C SER A 139 8.87 -16.30 -7.82
N LEU A 140 7.59 -16.35 -7.43
CA LEU A 140 6.66 -15.24 -7.47
C LEU A 140 6.39 -14.78 -6.04
N VAL A 141 6.57 -13.49 -5.75
CA VAL A 141 6.38 -12.89 -4.44
C VAL A 141 5.27 -11.85 -4.48
N LEU A 142 4.31 -11.95 -3.57
CA LEU A 142 3.15 -11.08 -3.50
C LEU A 142 3.04 -10.52 -2.08
N LEU A 143 3.34 -9.23 -1.92
CA LEU A 143 3.39 -8.56 -0.62
C LEU A 143 2.27 -7.53 -0.54
N ASP A 144 1.49 -7.57 0.52
CA ASP A 144 0.36 -6.67 0.76
C ASP A 144 0.55 -5.98 2.11
N GLU A 145 0.79 -4.68 2.06
CA GLU A 145 0.74 -3.75 3.20
C GLU A 145 1.71 -4.09 4.35
N ILE A 146 2.93 -4.52 4.03
CA ILE A 146 4.01 -4.68 5.01
C ILE A 146 4.31 -3.34 5.71
N GLY A 147 4.57 -3.39 7.00
CA GLY A 147 4.95 -2.26 7.86
C GLY A 147 3.79 -1.60 8.58
N ARG A 148 2.54 -2.02 8.34
CA ARG A 148 1.36 -1.32 8.90
C ARG A 148 1.22 -1.44 10.43
N GLY A 149 1.71 -2.52 11.02
CA GLY A 149 1.55 -2.81 12.45
C GLY A 149 2.51 -2.07 13.41
N THR A 150 3.30 -1.10 12.92
CA THR A 150 4.32 -0.38 13.70
C THR A 150 4.26 1.13 13.42
N SER A 151 5.21 1.90 13.97
CA SER A 151 5.35 3.32 13.66
C SER A 151 5.44 3.53 12.15
N THR A 152 4.84 4.60 11.63
CA THR A 152 4.81 4.88 10.18
C THR A 152 6.20 4.82 9.56
N PHE A 153 7.21 5.27 10.30
CA PHE A 153 8.60 5.29 9.86
C PHE A 153 9.31 3.97 9.86
N ASP A 154 9.17 3.22 10.95
CA ASP A 154 9.75 1.88 10.99
C ASP A 154 9.10 1.03 9.90
N GLY A 155 7.78 1.15 9.74
CA GLY A 155 7.01 0.45 8.72
C GLY A 155 7.46 0.80 7.31
N LEU A 156 7.56 2.09 6.99
CA LEU A 156 8.06 2.58 5.69
C LEU A 156 9.49 2.10 5.42
N SER A 157 10.39 2.24 6.40
CA SER A 157 11.80 1.88 6.28
C SER A 157 11.98 0.38 6.05
N ILE A 158 11.21 -0.45 6.76
CA ILE A 158 11.19 -1.90 6.59
C ILE A 158 10.65 -2.25 5.20
N ALA A 159 9.51 -1.70 4.80
CA ALA A 159 8.91 -1.97 3.50
C ALA A 159 9.86 -1.60 2.34
N TRP A 160 10.54 -0.46 2.44
CA TRP A 160 11.55 -0.03 1.50
C TRP A 160 12.71 -1.01 1.41
N ALA A 161 13.32 -1.37 2.54
CA ALA A 161 14.44 -2.30 2.59
C ALA A 161 14.07 -3.69 2.06
N VAL A 162 12.85 -4.16 2.33
CA VAL A 162 12.31 -5.43 1.80
C VAL A 162 12.21 -5.39 0.27
N ALA A 163 11.68 -4.29 -0.28
CA ALA A 163 11.56 -4.11 -1.73
C ALA A 163 12.93 -4.06 -2.41
N GLU A 164 13.88 -3.29 -1.86
CA GLU A 164 15.26 -3.23 -2.36
C GLU A 164 15.97 -4.59 -2.28
N PHE A 165 15.80 -5.32 -1.18
CA PHE A 165 16.42 -6.63 -1.03
C PHE A 165 15.92 -7.63 -2.08
N LEU A 166 14.59 -7.70 -2.29
CA LEU A 166 13.99 -8.56 -3.32
C LEU A 166 14.36 -8.11 -4.73
N HIS A 167 14.70 -6.84 -4.93
CA HIS A 167 15.14 -6.35 -6.22
C HIS A 167 16.63 -6.60 -6.49
N ASN A 168 17.50 -6.23 -5.55
CA ASN A 168 18.95 -6.16 -5.72
C ASN A 168 19.67 -7.49 -5.45
N SER A 169 19.04 -8.43 -4.75
CA SER A 169 19.66 -9.72 -4.45
C SER A 169 19.75 -10.61 -5.70
N SER A 170 20.96 -10.87 -6.18
CA SER A 170 21.19 -11.72 -7.37
C SER A 170 20.60 -13.13 -7.25
N GLU A 171 20.61 -13.72 -6.05
CA GLU A 171 20.10 -15.08 -5.80
C GLU A 171 18.59 -15.10 -5.51
N ARG A 172 18.02 -13.97 -5.08
CA ARG A 172 16.66 -13.87 -4.53
C ARG A 172 15.79 -12.86 -5.27
N ALA A 173 16.24 -12.43 -6.46
CA ALA A 173 15.58 -11.48 -7.34
C ALA A 173 14.30 -12.07 -7.98
N ALA A 174 13.29 -12.30 -7.14
CA ALA A 174 12.01 -12.84 -7.55
C ALA A 174 11.12 -11.76 -8.20
N LYS A 175 10.25 -12.18 -9.12
CA LYS A 175 9.16 -11.32 -9.59
C LYS A 175 8.27 -10.98 -8.40
N THR A 176 8.09 -9.69 -8.16
CA THR A 176 7.44 -9.19 -6.95
C THR A 176 6.34 -8.21 -7.30
N VAL A 177 5.15 -8.42 -6.74
CA VAL A 177 4.08 -7.42 -6.70
C VAL A 177 3.93 -6.97 -5.26
N PHE A 178 4.19 -5.68 -5.01
CA PHE A 178 4.16 -5.09 -3.68
C PHE A 178 3.05 -4.05 -3.61
N ALA A 179 1.90 -4.46 -3.07
CA ALA A 179 0.82 -3.55 -2.70
C ALA A 179 1.14 -2.82 -1.40
N THR A 180 1.06 -1.49 -1.43
CA THR A 180 1.40 -0.64 -0.29
C THR A 180 0.45 0.54 -0.13
N HIS A 181 0.43 1.10 1.07
CA HIS A 181 -0.22 2.35 1.40
C HIS A 181 0.79 3.52 1.53
N TYR A 182 2.08 3.21 1.53
CA TYR A 182 3.17 4.18 1.51
C TYR A 182 3.38 4.69 0.09
N HIS A 183 3.05 5.95 -0.16
CA HIS A 183 3.25 6.59 -1.47
C HIS A 183 4.74 6.85 -1.76
N GLU A 184 5.53 7.00 -0.71
CA GLU A 184 6.97 7.20 -0.75
C GLU A 184 7.68 6.03 -1.45
N LEU A 185 7.17 4.80 -1.30
CA LEU A 185 7.71 3.62 -2.01
C LEU A 185 7.66 3.76 -3.54
N THR A 186 6.84 4.66 -4.09
CA THR A 186 6.79 4.89 -5.53
C THR A 186 8.06 5.53 -6.09
N GLU A 187 8.91 6.13 -5.24
CA GLU A 187 10.23 6.64 -5.59
C GLU A 187 11.21 5.49 -5.95
N LEU A 188 10.96 4.26 -5.47
CA LEU A 188 11.79 3.11 -5.83
C LEU A 188 11.80 2.84 -7.33
N ALA A 189 10.67 3.04 -8.01
CA ALA A 189 10.58 2.83 -9.46
C ALA A 189 11.41 3.84 -10.28
N GLU A 190 11.84 4.94 -9.68
CA GLU A 190 12.73 5.91 -10.33
C GLU A 190 14.19 5.51 -10.22
N ASN A 191 14.55 4.78 -9.15
CA ASN A 191 15.92 4.46 -8.80
C ASN A 191 16.32 3.00 -9.07
N LEU A 192 15.34 2.08 -9.16
CA LEU A 192 15.58 0.65 -9.36
C LEU A 192 15.20 0.21 -10.78
N PRO A 193 16.18 -0.17 -11.63
CA PRO A 193 15.90 -0.66 -12.98
C PRO A 193 15.10 -1.96 -12.94
N GLY A 194 13.90 -1.94 -13.51
CA GLY A 194 12.99 -3.08 -13.45
C GLY A 194 11.86 -2.92 -12.43
N ALA A 195 11.89 -1.87 -11.62
CA ALA A 195 10.77 -1.48 -10.78
C ALA A 195 9.81 -0.57 -11.55
N LYS A 196 8.50 -0.77 -11.38
CA LYS A 196 7.43 -0.02 -12.04
C LYS A 196 6.33 0.34 -11.05
N ASN A 197 5.80 1.55 -11.19
CA ASN A 197 4.62 1.96 -10.44
C ASN A 197 3.35 1.55 -11.14
N TYR A 198 2.44 0.96 -10.37
CA TYR A 198 1.08 0.64 -10.76
C TYR A 198 0.10 1.21 -9.73
N GLN A 199 -1.13 1.41 -10.16
CA GLN A 199 -2.21 1.89 -9.32
C GLN A 199 -3.51 1.12 -9.57
N MET A 200 -4.31 1.00 -8.50
CA MET A 200 -5.73 0.69 -8.63
C MET A 200 -6.50 1.99 -8.77
N THR A 201 -7.14 2.21 -9.92
CA THR A 201 -7.76 3.50 -10.24
C THR A 201 -9.09 3.72 -9.50
N ALA A 202 -9.32 4.99 -9.18
CA ALA A 202 -10.57 5.52 -8.64
C ALA A 202 -10.84 6.87 -9.30
N THR A 203 -12.10 7.26 -9.37
CA THR A 203 -12.53 8.56 -9.92
C THR A 203 -13.52 9.22 -8.97
N GLU A 204 -13.56 10.54 -8.97
CA GLU A 204 -14.56 11.31 -8.22
C GLU A 204 -15.70 11.67 -9.17
N ARG A 205 -16.93 11.35 -8.78
CA ARG A 205 -18.14 11.69 -9.52
C ARG A 205 -19.19 12.20 -8.53
N ASP A 206 -19.72 13.40 -8.80
CA ASP A 206 -20.75 14.03 -7.96
C ASP A 206 -20.35 14.17 -6.47
N GLY A 207 -19.05 14.31 -6.20
CA GLY A 207 -18.50 14.41 -4.85
C GLY A 207 -18.34 13.08 -4.10
N ASP A 208 -18.58 11.96 -4.78
CA ASP A 208 -18.36 10.60 -4.26
C ASP A 208 -17.25 9.89 -5.03
N VAL A 209 -16.52 9.00 -4.35
CA VAL A 209 -15.45 8.23 -4.97
C VAL A 209 -16.01 6.92 -5.53
N VAL A 210 -15.71 6.68 -6.80
CA VAL A 210 -16.04 5.45 -7.52
C VAL A 210 -14.75 4.68 -7.79
N PHE A 211 -14.63 3.49 -7.22
CA PHE A 211 -13.50 2.59 -7.49
C PHE A 211 -13.72 1.90 -8.83
N LEU A 212 -12.79 2.09 -9.77
CA LEU A 212 -12.88 1.51 -11.11
C LEU A 212 -12.28 0.10 -11.18
N HIS A 213 -11.54 -0.31 -10.13
CA HIS A 213 -10.90 -1.61 -10.01
C HIS A 213 -9.97 -1.98 -11.18
N LYS A 214 -9.43 -0.97 -11.89
CA LYS A 214 -8.46 -1.16 -12.96
C LYS A 214 -7.04 -1.03 -12.43
N PHE A 215 -6.24 -2.05 -12.71
CA PHE A 215 -4.81 -2.13 -12.44
C PHE A 215 -4.05 -1.56 -13.64
N LEU A 216 -3.51 -0.35 -13.50
CA LEU A 216 -2.86 0.38 -14.60
C LEU A 216 -1.50 0.93 -14.18
N PRO A 217 -0.56 1.10 -15.12
CA PRO A 217 0.69 1.80 -14.86
C PRO A 217 0.46 3.22 -14.33
N GLY A 218 1.35 3.67 -13.44
CA GLY A 218 1.35 5.01 -12.86
C GLY A 218 1.28 5.02 -11.33
N LYS A 219 1.45 6.21 -10.76
CA LYS A 219 1.32 6.47 -9.32
C LYS A 219 -0.10 6.94 -9.02
N ALA A 220 -0.68 6.51 -7.90
CA ALA A 220 -1.92 7.10 -7.41
C ALA A 220 -1.67 8.57 -7.03
N SER A 221 -2.56 9.48 -7.45
CA SER A 221 -2.41 10.93 -7.23
C SER A 221 -3.00 11.44 -5.92
N LYS A 222 -3.87 10.64 -5.26
CA LYS A 222 -4.59 11.04 -4.04
C LYS A 222 -4.87 9.85 -3.12
N SER A 223 -4.92 10.13 -1.83
CA SER A 223 -5.46 9.23 -0.81
C SER A 223 -6.94 9.48 -0.60
N TYR A 224 -7.77 8.46 -0.81
CA TYR A 224 -9.25 8.58 -0.74
C TYR A 224 -9.82 8.24 0.65
N GLY A 225 -9.05 8.40 1.73
CA GLY A 225 -9.46 7.98 3.08
C GLY A 225 -10.71 8.68 3.58
N ILE A 226 -10.78 10.01 3.44
CA ILE A 226 -11.95 10.81 3.84
C ILE A 226 -13.16 10.48 2.97
N ALA A 227 -12.96 10.28 1.67
CA ALA A 227 -14.05 9.89 0.77
C ALA A 227 -14.63 8.52 1.11
N VAL A 228 -13.80 7.55 1.50
CA VAL A 228 -14.26 6.25 2.01
C VAL A 228 -15.04 6.41 3.31
N ALA A 229 -14.60 7.30 4.22
CA ALA A 229 -15.34 7.62 5.43
C ALA A 229 -16.73 8.22 5.12
N LYS A 230 -16.83 9.09 4.11
CA LYS A 230 -18.12 9.62 3.64
C LYS A 230 -19.03 8.51 3.11
N LEU A 231 -18.50 7.60 2.29
CA LEU A 231 -19.23 6.43 1.79
C LEU A 231 -19.68 5.47 2.92
N ALA A 232 -18.90 5.38 3.99
CA ALA A 232 -19.26 4.60 5.18
C ALA A 232 -20.37 5.27 6.03
N GLY A 233 -20.79 6.48 5.67
CA GLY A 233 -21.88 7.20 6.36
C GLY A 233 -21.43 7.94 7.63
N LEU A 234 -20.16 8.35 7.72
CA LEU A 234 -19.73 9.20 8.83
C LEU A 234 -20.48 10.55 8.82
N PRO A 235 -20.80 11.14 10.00
CA PRO A 235 -21.50 12.41 10.07
C PRO A 235 -20.78 13.52 9.29
N VAL A 236 -21.56 14.38 8.61
CA VAL A 236 -21.02 15.46 7.77
C VAL A 236 -20.08 16.38 8.55
N GLU A 237 -20.36 16.65 9.81
CA GLU A 237 -19.52 17.46 10.70
C GLU A 237 -18.14 16.83 10.95
N VAL A 238 -18.08 15.50 11.04
CA VAL A 238 -16.82 14.74 11.20
C VAL A 238 -16.02 14.78 9.89
N ILE A 239 -16.69 14.61 8.75
CA ILE A 239 -16.05 14.70 7.43
C ILE A 239 -15.47 16.10 7.20
N ALA A 240 -16.26 17.15 7.43
CA ALA A 240 -15.80 18.54 7.30
C ALA A 240 -14.61 18.85 8.22
N ARG A 241 -14.62 18.31 9.45
CA ARG A 241 -13.49 18.44 10.37
C ARG A 241 -12.26 17.69 9.87
N ALA A 242 -12.41 16.47 9.37
CA ALA A 242 -11.32 15.68 8.82
C ALA A 242 -10.67 16.37 7.62
N GLU A 243 -11.45 16.96 6.72
CA GLU A 243 -10.96 17.74 5.57
C GLU A 243 -10.17 18.98 6.04
N SER A 244 -10.69 19.70 7.02
CA SER A 244 -10.00 20.86 7.60
C SER A 244 -8.66 20.47 8.24
N VAL A 245 -8.61 19.33 8.93
CA VAL A 245 -7.37 18.80 9.51
C VAL A 245 -6.39 18.40 8.40
N LEU A 246 -6.84 17.64 7.40
CA LEU A 246 -5.99 17.20 6.28
C LEU A 246 -5.35 18.39 5.55
N GLN A 247 -6.12 19.43 5.24
CA GLN A 247 -5.58 20.64 4.59
C GLN A 247 -4.50 21.34 5.42
N LYS A 248 -4.61 21.31 6.76
CA LYS A 248 -3.55 21.83 7.63
C LYS A 248 -2.32 20.95 7.53
N LEU A 249 -2.48 19.63 7.64
CA LEU A 249 -1.38 18.68 7.57
C LEU A 249 -0.61 18.76 6.24
N GLU A 250 -1.30 18.81 5.11
CA GLU A 250 -0.68 18.95 3.79
C GLU A 250 0.08 20.28 3.65
N LYS A 251 -0.42 21.37 4.23
CA LYS A 251 0.28 22.66 4.23
C LYS A 251 1.54 22.64 5.09
N TYR A 252 1.50 21.99 6.25
CA TYR A 252 2.69 21.80 7.09
C TYR A 252 3.72 20.91 6.40
N GLU A 253 3.27 19.83 5.75
CA GLU A 253 4.12 18.98 4.93
C GLU A 253 4.78 19.80 3.81
N LEU A 254 4.02 20.55 3.01
CA LEU A 254 4.59 21.38 1.94
C LEU A 254 5.57 22.47 2.46
N ALA A 255 5.33 23.02 3.65
CA ALA A 255 6.22 24.03 4.26
C ALA A 255 7.55 23.42 4.73
N VAL A 256 7.52 22.24 5.37
CA VAL A 256 8.74 21.50 5.75
C VAL A 256 9.53 21.06 4.52
N PHE A 257 8.84 20.73 3.43
CA PHE A 257 9.46 20.27 2.18
C PHE A 257 9.98 21.39 1.28
N ALA A 258 9.56 22.66 1.48
CA ALA A 258 10.04 23.80 0.71
C ALA A 258 11.43 24.29 1.12
N ASP A 259 11.84 24.05 2.39
CA ASP A 259 13.10 24.55 2.94
C ASP A 259 14.32 23.63 2.69
N GLU A 260 14.14 22.37 2.27
CA GLU A 260 15.26 21.40 2.20
C GLU A 260 15.31 20.62 0.88
N LYS A 261 15.64 21.32 -0.21
CA LYS A 261 16.12 20.66 -1.45
C LYS A 261 17.57 20.20 -1.30
N ARG A 262 17.82 19.04 -0.66
CA ARG A 262 18.97 18.15 -0.94
C ARG A 262 18.95 16.82 -0.16
N GLU A 263 19.07 15.73 -0.92
CA GLU A 263 19.65 14.40 -0.60
C GLU A 263 18.89 13.35 0.27
N GLY A 264 18.68 12.15 -0.33
CA GLY A 264 18.84 10.81 0.26
C GLY A 264 17.87 10.31 1.35
N LEU A 265 17.89 9.00 1.64
CA LEU A 265 17.03 8.26 2.61
C LEU A 265 16.90 8.91 4.00
N ALA A 266 17.94 9.63 4.47
CA ALA A 266 17.90 10.38 5.73
C ALA A 266 16.82 11.49 5.70
N SER A 267 16.58 12.09 4.53
CA SER A 267 15.58 13.12 4.34
C SER A 267 14.16 12.56 4.38
N ALA A 268 13.85 11.37 3.86
CA ALA A 268 12.47 10.84 3.90
C ALA A 268 12.02 10.46 5.33
N ALA A 269 12.92 9.85 6.11
CA ALA A 269 12.71 9.56 7.53
C ALA A 269 12.67 10.84 8.38
N ALA A 270 13.52 11.83 8.10
CA ALA A 270 13.46 13.13 8.77
C ALA A 270 12.22 13.97 8.36
N ARG A 271 11.76 13.87 7.11
CA ARG A 271 10.64 14.62 6.50
C ARG A 271 9.34 14.43 7.26
N ALA A 272 8.89 13.20 7.48
CA ALA A 272 7.65 12.96 8.22
C ALA A 272 7.87 12.98 9.77
N ALA A 273 9.12 12.94 10.28
CA ALA A 273 9.42 12.92 11.72
C ALA A 273 9.43 14.34 12.25
N SER A 274 9.96 15.28 11.44
CA SER A 274 9.71 16.71 11.58
C SER A 274 8.22 17.02 11.52
N ALA A 275 7.48 16.46 10.55
CA ALA A 275 6.03 16.66 10.46
C ALA A 275 5.26 16.08 11.66
N GLN A 276 5.65 14.92 12.22
CA GLN A 276 5.01 14.29 13.39
C GLN A 276 5.41 14.92 14.74
N VAL A 277 6.69 15.25 14.94
CA VAL A 277 7.14 15.94 16.16
C VAL A 277 6.51 17.34 16.21
N SER A 278 6.43 18.02 15.07
CA SER A 278 5.68 19.28 14.95
C SER A 278 4.17 19.08 15.13
N LEU A 279 3.58 17.94 14.73
CA LEU A 279 2.17 17.58 14.97
C LEU A 279 1.77 17.63 16.46
N PHE A 280 2.66 17.17 17.34
CA PHE A 280 2.45 17.18 18.79
C PHE A 280 2.91 18.50 19.43
N ALA A 281 3.93 19.17 18.87
CA ALA A 281 4.41 20.47 19.34
C ALA A 281 3.48 21.64 18.98
N VAL A 282 2.79 21.58 17.84
CA VAL A 282 1.80 22.58 17.37
C VAL A 282 0.58 22.63 18.29
N SER A 283 0.42 21.66 19.19
CA SER A 283 -0.62 21.75 20.21
C SER A 283 -0.28 22.73 21.33
N ASN A 284 0.97 23.19 21.54
CA ASN A 284 1.31 23.98 22.73
C ASN A 284 2.55 24.93 22.68
N GLU A 285 3.43 24.92 21.69
CA GLU A 285 4.76 25.57 21.89
C GLU A 285 4.83 27.10 21.82
N ASN A 286 3.97 27.79 21.06
CA ASN A 286 4.17 29.24 20.86
C ASN A 286 3.55 30.13 21.96
N SER A 287 2.86 29.56 22.94
CA SER A 287 2.25 30.33 24.05
C SER A 287 2.56 29.79 25.45
N LEU A 288 2.97 28.53 25.60
CA LEU A 288 3.28 27.96 26.92
C LEU A 288 4.71 28.24 27.39
N ASN A 289 5.70 28.35 26.50
CA ASN A 289 7.07 28.67 26.92
C ASN A 289 7.15 30.10 27.50
N ASP A 290 6.41 31.05 26.93
CA ASP A 290 6.28 32.42 27.49
C ASP A 290 5.61 32.41 28.88
N VAL A 291 4.76 31.42 29.18
CA VAL A 291 4.04 31.29 30.48
C VAL A 291 4.86 30.53 31.52
N LEU A 292 5.67 29.56 31.10
CA LEU A 292 6.45 28.70 31.99
C LEU A 292 7.68 29.42 32.59
N ASP A 293 8.20 30.44 31.92
CA ASP A 293 9.37 31.22 32.37
C ASP A 293 9.02 32.48 33.19
N VAL A 294 7.73 32.75 33.43
CA VAL A 294 7.27 33.93 34.17
C VAL A 294 6.75 33.51 35.54
N ASP A 295 7.39 34.00 36.61
CA ASP A 295 6.90 33.83 37.98
C ASP A 295 5.87 34.94 38.32
N PRO A 296 4.58 34.62 38.45
CA PRO A 296 3.54 35.62 38.70
C PRO A 296 3.64 36.25 40.10
N SER A 297 4.42 35.64 41.02
CA SER A 297 4.51 36.09 42.41
C SER A 297 5.42 37.32 42.60
N ILE A 298 6.22 37.64 41.60
CA ILE A 298 7.13 38.81 41.59
C ILE A 298 6.64 39.96 40.71
N MET A 299 5.48 39.81 40.05
CA MET A 299 4.91 40.83 39.17
C MET A 299 3.94 41.75 39.93
N SER A 300 3.93 43.03 39.55
CA SER A 300 2.89 43.95 39.99
C SER A 300 1.54 43.65 39.29
N ALA A 301 0.44 44.12 39.88
CA ALA A 301 -0.91 43.87 39.36
C ALA A 301 -1.13 44.42 37.94
N ASP A 302 -0.40 45.45 37.54
CA ASP A 302 -0.50 46.04 36.20
C ASP A 302 0.35 45.27 35.18
N GLU A 303 1.54 44.80 35.55
CA GLU A 303 2.39 43.95 34.69
C GLU A 303 1.71 42.61 34.39
N LEU A 304 1.01 42.03 35.36
CA LEU A 304 0.26 40.80 35.17
C LEU A 304 -0.91 40.98 34.18
N ARG A 305 -1.59 42.15 34.22
CA ARG A 305 -2.67 42.46 33.28
C ARG A 305 -2.16 42.60 31.86
N ASP A 306 -1.07 43.35 31.66
CA ASP A 306 -0.45 43.55 30.35
C ASP A 306 0.06 42.23 29.76
N PHE A 307 0.65 41.37 30.59
CA PHE A 307 1.10 40.04 30.18
C PHE A 307 -0.06 39.15 29.72
N ILE A 308 -1.16 39.10 30.50
CA ILE A 308 -2.38 38.36 30.12
C ILE A 308 -2.99 38.92 28.83
N GLN A 309 -2.97 40.24 28.64
CA GLN A 309 -3.53 40.89 27.45
C GLN A 309 -2.69 40.59 26.20
N THR A 310 -1.36 40.53 26.35
CA THR A 310 -0.42 40.14 25.30
C THR A 310 -0.59 38.67 24.91
N LEU A 311 -0.76 37.77 25.89
CA LEU A 311 -1.05 36.36 25.62
C LEU A 311 -2.39 36.15 24.90
N LYS A 312 -3.43 36.90 25.31
CA LYS A 312 -4.73 36.87 24.61
C LYS A 312 -4.65 37.31 23.16
N GLN A 313 -3.77 38.25 22.82
CA GLN A 313 -3.54 38.68 21.43
C GLN A 313 -2.76 37.65 20.60
N LYS A 314 -1.89 36.84 21.22
CA LYS A 314 -1.12 35.79 20.53
C LYS A 314 -1.90 34.49 20.27
N ILE A 315 -3.02 34.27 20.97
CA ILE A 315 -3.82 33.03 20.91
C ILE A 315 -4.97 33.10 19.87
N ILE A 316 -5.23 34.27 19.28
CA ILE A 316 -6.24 34.49 18.22
C ILE A 316 -5.56 34.46 16.85
#